data_AF-A0A2W7I7T8-F1
#
_entry.id   AF-A0A2W7I7T8-F1
#
_cell.length_a   1.000
_cell.length_b   1.000
_cell.length_c   1.000
_cell.angle_alpha   90.00
_cell.angle_beta   90.00
_cell.angle_gamma   90.00
#
_symmetry.space_group_name_H-M   'P 1'
#
loop_
_entity.id
_entity.type
_entity.pdbx_description
1 polymer ?
#
loop_
_entity_poly.entity_id
_entity_poly.type
_entity_poly.pdbx_seq_one_letter_code
_entity_poly.pdbx_strand_id
1 'polypeptide(L)'
;MALRIITADERQAEERGVKAAILGKPGMGKTWLLNTTCAVTTLFMDLEAGDLAVQHWRGASIRPRTWEECRDLALFLAGPNPALRDDQPYSAAQYARVVQAYGDPTRMDGFATIFVDSITVAARLCFQWCRGQPEAHSEKTGKSDLRGAYGLHGREMIAWLTHLQHARGRNVIFVGILDEKLDDFNRRVFSLQIEGSKTSLELPGIVDEVLTLAEIKDQGGQPFRALVCQTLNPWGYPAKDRSGRLDLLEPPDLGRLFAKIRGTAAPEAAPALPAPLMTAATDTPTT
;
A
#
# COMPACT_ATOMS: atom_id res chain seq x y z
N MET A 1 25.87 -13.67 -17.18
CA MET A 1 24.95 -12.98 -18.11
C MET A 1 25.63 -11.72 -18.62
N ALA A 2 25.54 -11.44 -19.93
CA ALA A 2 26.03 -10.17 -20.49
C ALA A 2 25.11 -9.01 -20.08
N LEU A 3 25.69 -7.82 -19.89
CA LEU A 3 24.94 -6.60 -19.60
C LEU A 3 23.99 -6.27 -20.77
N ARG A 4 22.68 -6.29 -20.53
CA ARG A 4 21.66 -5.86 -21.50
C ARG A 4 21.23 -4.43 -21.18
N ILE A 5 21.46 -3.50 -22.11
CA ILE A 5 20.88 -2.16 -22.07
C ILE A 5 19.49 -2.23 -22.72
N ILE A 6 18.46 -1.81 -21.99
CA ILE A 6 17.07 -1.75 -22.49
C ILE A 6 16.85 -0.38 -23.12
N THR A 7 16.29 -0.35 -24.32
CA THR A 7 15.98 0.88 -25.07
C THR A 7 14.81 1.65 -24.45
N ALA A 8 14.64 2.90 -24.85
CA ALA A 8 13.51 3.72 -24.39
C ALA A 8 12.16 3.12 -24.81
N ASP A 9 12.08 2.52 -26.00
CA ASP A 9 10.85 1.93 -26.54
C ASP A 9 10.51 0.62 -25.82
N GLU A 10 11.50 -0.26 -25.61
CA GLU A 10 11.32 -1.47 -24.79
C GLU A 10 10.86 -1.11 -23.37
N ARG A 11 11.48 -0.10 -22.74
CA ARG A 11 11.11 0.37 -21.40
C ARG A 11 9.67 0.93 -21.34
N GLN A 12 9.22 1.58 -22.42
CA GLN A 12 7.86 2.13 -22.51
C GLN A 12 6.81 1.05 -22.83
N ALA A 13 7.20 0.00 -23.57
CA ALA A 13 6.35 -1.14 -23.87
C ALA A 13 6.14 -2.08 -22.69
N GLU A 14 7.04 -2.07 -21.69
CA GLU A 14 6.84 -2.82 -20.44
C GLU A 14 5.61 -2.31 -19.68
N GLU A 15 4.63 -3.19 -19.46
CA GLU A 15 3.49 -2.91 -18.61
C GLU A 15 3.93 -2.61 -17.17
N ARG A 16 3.49 -1.46 -16.65
CA ARG A 16 3.78 -0.99 -15.29
C ARG A 16 2.50 -0.85 -14.49
N GLY A 17 2.45 -1.59 -13.40
CA GLY A 17 1.44 -1.46 -12.36
C GLY A 17 1.81 -0.42 -11.33
N VAL A 18 0.81 0.25 -10.76
CA VAL A 18 0.96 1.29 -9.74
C VAL A 18 1.09 0.64 -8.37
N LYS A 19 2.10 1.03 -7.60
CA LYS A 19 2.19 0.66 -6.17
C LYS A 19 1.67 1.82 -5.34
N ALA A 20 0.57 1.62 -4.62
CA ALA A 20 -0.10 2.70 -3.90
C ALA A 20 -0.31 2.33 -2.42
N ALA A 21 -0.09 3.30 -1.53
CA ALA A 21 -0.58 3.27 -0.16
C ALA A 21 -1.77 4.22 -0.04
N ILE A 22 -2.93 3.70 0.36
CA ILE A 22 -4.14 4.48 0.60
C ILE A 22 -4.39 4.58 2.10
N LEU A 23 -4.24 5.79 2.61
CA LEU A 23 -4.27 6.11 4.02
C LEU A 23 -5.54 6.88 4.37
N GLY A 24 -5.99 6.80 5.61
CA GLY A 24 -7.12 7.60 6.07
C GLY A 24 -7.65 7.12 7.41
N LYS A 25 -8.42 7.98 8.07
CA LYS A 25 -9.03 7.66 9.37
C LYS A 25 -9.96 6.44 9.26
N PRO A 26 -10.23 5.73 10.37
CA PRO A 26 -11.29 4.72 10.41
C PRO A 26 -12.63 5.30 9.92
N GLY A 27 -13.43 4.51 9.19
CA GLY A 27 -14.74 4.95 8.68
C GLY A 27 -14.72 5.85 7.44
N MET A 28 -13.56 6.28 6.93
CA MET A 28 -13.49 7.13 5.72
C MET A 28 -13.90 6.45 4.41
N GLY A 29 -14.08 5.12 4.41
CA GLY A 29 -14.45 4.36 3.21
C GLY A 29 -13.27 3.83 2.40
N LYS A 30 -12.12 3.57 3.02
CA LYS A 30 -10.93 3.05 2.33
C LYS A 30 -11.20 1.70 1.64
N THR A 31 -11.77 0.73 2.37
CA THR A 31 -12.20 -0.57 1.84
C THR A 31 -13.25 -0.43 0.73
N TRP A 32 -14.14 0.57 0.83
CA TRP A 32 -15.17 0.81 -0.17
C TRP A 32 -14.58 1.16 -1.55
N LEU A 33 -13.38 1.76 -1.60
CA LEU A 33 -12.69 2.06 -2.86
C LEU A 33 -12.48 0.82 -3.73
N LEU A 34 -12.51 -0.39 -3.16
CA LEU A 34 -12.51 -1.64 -3.91
C LEU A 34 -13.65 -1.68 -4.96
N ASN A 35 -14.81 -1.09 -4.66
CA ASN A 35 -15.95 -1.00 -5.59
C ASN A 35 -15.68 -0.10 -6.81
N THR A 36 -14.64 0.74 -6.76
CA THR A 36 -14.23 1.60 -7.88
C THR A 36 -13.19 0.94 -8.79
N THR A 37 -12.79 -0.29 -8.48
CA THR A 37 -11.90 -1.11 -9.30
C THR A 37 -12.70 -2.06 -10.20
N CYS A 38 -12.08 -2.57 -11.27
CA CYS A 38 -12.68 -3.63 -12.07
C CYS A 38 -12.68 -4.95 -11.26
N ALA A 39 -13.87 -5.40 -10.83
CA ALA A 39 -14.02 -6.60 -10.01
C ALA A 39 -13.47 -7.88 -10.66
N VAL A 40 -13.50 -7.98 -11.99
CA VAL A 40 -13.03 -9.17 -12.72
C VAL A 40 -11.51 -9.30 -12.68
N THR A 41 -10.79 -8.17 -12.73
CA THR A 41 -9.32 -8.14 -12.78
C THR A 41 -8.69 -7.72 -11.46
N THR A 42 -9.45 -7.72 -10.38
CA THR A 42 -8.98 -7.32 -9.05
C THR A 42 -9.09 -8.48 -8.09
N LEU A 43 -7.98 -8.78 -7.40
CA LEU A 43 -7.93 -9.74 -6.31
C LEU A 43 -7.90 -8.98 -4.98
N PHE A 44 -8.87 -9.25 -4.12
CA PHE A 44 -8.95 -8.69 -2.79
C PHE A 44 -8.23 -9.58 -1.77
N MET A 45 -7.17 -9.06 -1.17
CA MET A 45 -6.48 -9.70 -0.04
C MET A 45 -7.03 -9.12 1.26
N ASP A 46 -8.00 -9.83 1.82
CA ASP A 46 -8.77 -9.44 3.00
C ASP A 46 -8.13 -10.01 4.27
N LEU A 47 -7.43 -9.15 4.99
CA LEU A 47 -6.82 -9.42 6.30
C LEU A 47 -7.69 -8.89 7.45
N GLU A 48 -8.50 -7.86 7.22
CA GLU A 48 -9.25 -7.13 8.26
C GLU A 48 -10.69 -7.67 8.47
N ALA A 49 -11.15 -8.62 7.64
CA ALA A 49 -12.53 -9.13 7.61
C ALA A 49 -13.55 -8.01 7.36
N GLY A 50 -13.23 -7.13 6.40
CA GLY A 50 -13.99 -5.93 6.05
C GLY A 50 -15.28 -6.18 5.25
N ASP A 51 -15.92 -7.34 5.41
CA ASP A 51 -16.98 -7.85 4.51
C ASP A 51 -18.15 -6.87 4.32
N LEU A 52 -18.47 -6.05 5.32
CA LEU A 52 -19.59 -5.09 5.25
C LEU A 52 -19.41 -4.02 4.16
N ALA A 53 -18.21 -3.50 3.95
CA ALA A 53 -17.95 -2.44 2.98
C ALA A 53 -18.00 -2.94 1.51
N VAL A 54 -17.93 -4.27 1.33
CA VAL A 54 -17.76 -4.95 0.04
C VAL A 54 -18.76 -6.09 -0.16
N GLN A 55 -19.85 -6.12 0.61
CA GLN A 55 -20.85 -7.20 0.60
C GLN A 55 -21.46 -7.49 -0.79
N HIS A 56 -21.44 -6.52 -1.70
CA HIS A 56 -21.95 -6.67 -3.07
C HIS A 56 -20.85 -6.70 -4.13
N TRP A 57 -19.59 -6.59 -3.72
CA TRP A 57 -18.46 -6.64 -4.65
C TRP A 57 -18.26 -8.07 -5.12
N ARG A 58 -18.25 -8.27 -6.44
CA ARG A 58 -18.27 -9.61 -7.07
C ARG A 58 -16.88 -10.12 -7.47
N GLY A 59 -15.81 -9.46 -7.02
CA GLY A 59 -14.46 -9.86 -7.33
C GLY A 59 -13.98 -11.04 -6.50
N ALA A 60 -12.82 -11.58 -6.86
CA ALA A 60 -12.21 -12.69 -6.14
C ALA A 60 -11.52 -12.19 -4.86
N SER A 61 -11.54 -13.00 -3.81
CA SER A 61 -10.89 -12.69 -2.53
C SER A 61 -10.04 -13.84 -2.03
N ILE A 62 -8.96 -13.50 -1.32
CA ILE A 62 -8.09 -14.39 -0.56
C ILE A 62 -7.95 -13.84 0.86
N ARG A 63 -7.86 -14.72 1.86
CA ARG A 63 -7.88 -14.35 3.28
C ARG A 63 -6.71 -14.97 4.04
N PRO A 64 -5.48 -14.46 3.87
CA PRO A 64 -4.34 -14.94 4.64
C PRO A 64 -4.55 -14.67 6.13
N ARG A 65 -4.17 -15.64 6.97
CA ARG A 65 -4.30 -15.60 8.43
C ARG A 65 -2.97 -15.60 9.16
N THR A 66 -1.88 -15.90 8.46
CA THR A 66 -0.52 -15.96 9.02
C THR A 66 0.42 -15.03 8.27
N TRP A 67 1.54 -14.69 8.90
CA TRP A 67 2.59 -13.92 8.23
C TRP A 67 3.22 -14.72 7.09
N GLU A 68 3.39 -16.02 7.28
CA GLU A 68 3.88 -16.94 6.25
C GLU A 68 3.01 -16.93 5.00
N GLU A 69 1.67 -16.99 5.16
CA GLU A 69 0.76 -16.87 4.01
C GLU A 69 0.89 -15.51 3.31
N CYS A 70 1.08 -14.42 4.05
CA CYS A 70 1.32 -13.10 3.45
C CYS A 70 2.61 -13.09 2.60
N ARG A 71 3.69 -13.71 3.08
CA ARG A 71 4.96 -13.83 2.34
C ARG A 71 4.83 -14.75 1.14
N ASP A 72 4.20 -15.91 1.31
CA ASP A 72 4.00 -16.89 0.25
C ASP A 72 3.15 -16.31 -0.87
N LEU A 73 2.11 -15.54 -0.55
CA LEU A 73 1.29 -14.84 -1.55
C LEU A 73 2.08 -13.77 -2.29
N ALA A 74 2.92 -12.98 -1.60
CA ALA A 74 3.80 -12.03 -2.26
C ALA A 74 4.77 -12.73 -3.23
N LEU A 75 5.35 -13.85 -2.81
CA LEU A 75 6.23 -14.68 -3.61
C LEU A 75 5.53 -15.29 -4.83
N PHE A 76 4.30 -15.77 -4.63
CA PHE A 76 3.47 -16.31 -5.69
C PHE A 76 3.09 -15.25 -6.74
N LEU A 77 2.88 -14.01 -6.31
CA LEU A 77 2.50 -12.89 -7.17
C LEU A 77 3.67 -12.24 -7.93
N ALA A 78 4.85 -12.16 -7.29
CA ALA A 78 6.01 -11.45 -7.82
C ALA A 78 7.08 -12.38 -8.43
N GLY A 79 7.02 -13.69 -8.15
CA GLY A 79 8.03 -14.66 -8.56
C GLY A 79 9.29 -14.64 -7.70
N PRO A 80 10.21 -15.59 -7.91
CA PRO A 80 11.41 -15.70 -7.09
C PRO A 80 12.40 -14.56 -7.37
N ASN A 81 13.15 -14.17 -6.34
CA ASN A 81 14.31 -13.32 -6.51
C ASN A 81 15.57 -14.18 -6.74
N PRO A 82 16.17 -14.15 -7.94
CA PRO A 82 17.31 -15.01 -8.29
C PRO A 82 18.61 -14.66 -7.55
N ALA A 83 18.66 -13.51 -6.87
CA ALA A 83 19.83 -13.11 -6.07
C ALA A 83 19.83 -13.71 -4.66
N LEU A 84 18.73 -14.36 -4.24
CA LEU A 84 18.58 -14.89 -2.89
C LEU A 84 19.00 -16.37 -2.82
N ARG A 85 19.62 -16.73 -1.70
CA ARG A 85 19.94 -18.12 -1.35
C ARG A 85 18.69 -18.90 -0.99
N ASP A 86 18.76 -20.22 -1.09
CA ASP A 86 17.61 -21.12 -0.90
C ASP A 86 16.89 -20.98 0.46
N ASP A 87 17.64 -20.65 1.52
CA ASP A 87 17.14 -20.45 2.89
C ASP A 87 16.31 -19.16 3.07
N GLN A 88 16.35 -18.24 2.10
CA GLN A 88 15.73 -16.93 2.23
C GLN A 88 14.28 -16.92 1.73
N PRO A 89 13.36 -16.12 2.33
CA PRO A 89 11.91 -16.23 2.09
C PRO A 89 11.45 -16.11 0.64
N TYR A 90 12.16 -15.35 -0.22
CA TYR A 90 11.77 -15.10 -1.61
C TYR A 90 12.69 -15.78 -2.63
N SER A 91 13.39 -16.84 -2.23
CA SER A 91 14.31 -17.59 -3.08
C SER A 91 13.59 -18.46 -4.13
N ALA A 92 14.34 -18.98 -5.10
CA ALA A 92 13.82 -19.94 -6.07
C ALA A 92 13.32 -21.23 -5.39
N ALA A 93 14.02 -21.71 -4.36
CA ALA A 93 13.61 -22.88 -3.59
C ALA A 93 12.27 -22.63 -2.85
N GLN A 94 12.11 -21.45 -2.22
CA GLN A 94 10.84 -21.10 -1.58
C GLN A 94 9.72 -20.93 -2.60
N TYR A 95 9.99 -20.35 -3.77
CA TYR A 95 8.99 -20.24 -4.83
C TYR A 95 8.51 -21.62 -5.30
N ALA A 96 9.41 -22.58 -5.50
CA ALA A 96 9.05 -23.94 -5.87
C ALA A 96 8.14 -24.60 -4.81
N ARG A 97 8.43 -24.42 -3.51
CA ARG A 97 7.57 -24.87 -2.41
C ARG A 97 6.17 -24.24 -2.50
N VAL A 98 6.10 -22.93 -2.71
CA VAL A 98 4.82 -22.22 -2.80
C VAL A 98 4.02 -22.66 -4.02
N VAL A 99 4.66 -22.84 -5.19
CA VAL A 99 4.00 -23.36 -6.41
C VAL A 99 3.46 -24.78 -6.17
N GLN A 100 4.22 -25.64 -5.49
CA GLN A 100 3.74 -26.97 -5.12
C GLN A 100 2.50 -26.91 -4.21
N ALA A 101 2.46 -25.96 -3.27
CA ALA A 101 1.37 -25.81 -2.31
C ALA A 101 0.13 -25.14 -2.91
N TYR A 102 0.32 -24.11 -3.75
CA TYR A 102 -0.75 -23.24 -4.25
C TYR A 102 -1.21 -23.59 -5.66
N GLY A 103 -0.45 -24.40 -6.39
CA GLY A 103 -0.72 -24.77 -7.78
C GLY A 103 -0.11 -23.77 -8.78
N ASP A 104 -0.67 -23.77 -9.99
CA ASP A 104 -0.14 -23.00 -11.12
C ASP A 104 -0.24 -21.46 -10.90
N PRO A 105 0.87 -20.72 -10.92
CA PRO A 105 0.89 -19.25 -10.85
C PRO A 105 0.07 -18.55 -11.92
N THR A 106 -0.12 -19.15 -13.09
CA THR A 106 -0.87 -18.53 -14.22
C THR A 106 -2.32 -18.21 -13.85
N ARG A 107 -2.87 -18.88 -12.82
CA ARG A 107 -4.18 -18.55 -12.23
C ARG A 107 -4.28 -17.10 -11.73
N MET A 108 -3.14 -16.46 -11.48
CA MET A 108 -3.08 -15.07 -11.05
C MET A 108 -3.06 -14.10 -12.24
N ASP A 109 -2.77 -14.52 -13.46
CA ASP A 109 -2.53 -13.63 -14.61
C ASP A 109 -3.73 -12.74 -14.96
N GLY A 110 -4.96 -13.19 -14.68
CA GLY A 110 -6.16 -12.37 -14.84
C GLY A 110 -6.28 -11.17 -13.87
N PHE A 111 -5.52 -11.16 -12.77
CA PHE A 111 -5.59 -10.12 -11.75
C PHE A 111 -4.58 -8.99 -11.97
N ALA A 112 -5.00 -7.96 -12.71
CA ALA A 112 -4.22 -6.74 -12.91
C ALA A 112 -4.04 -5.90 -11.63
N THR A 113 -4.92 -6.05 -10.63
CA THR A 113 -4.86 -5.29 -9.37
C THR A 113 -4.94 -6.22 -8.17
N ILE A 114 -4.03 -6.02 -7.21
CA ILE A 114 -4.06 -6.65 -5.89
C ILE A 114 -4.42 -5.58 -4.87
N PHE A 115 -5.54 -5.74 -4.19
CA PHE A 115 -6.03 -4.82 -3.16
C PHE A 115 -5.83 -5.43 -1.78
N VAL A 116 -4.88 -4.92 -1.00
CA VAL A 116 -4.51 -5.44 0.32
C VAL A 116 -5.14 -4.60 1.41
N ASP A 117 -6.10 -5.19 2.15
CA ASP A 117 -6.79 -4.55 3.26
C ASP A 117 -6.63 -5.39 4.55
N SER A 118 -5.69 -5.08 5.44
CA SER A 118 -4.85 -3.86 5.46
C SER A 118 -3.39 -4.15 5.77
N ILE A 119 -2.52 -3.22 5.39
CA ILE A 119 -1.10 -3.21 5.78
C ILE A 119 -0.95 -3.16 7.31
N THR A 120 -1.91 -2.54 8.00
CA THR A 120 -1.97 -2.49 9.46
C THR A 120 -2.13 -3.88 10.05
N VAL A 121 -3.04 -4.71 9.50
CA VAL A 121 -3.21 -6.10 9.98
C VAL A 121 -2.04 -6.98 9.56
N ALA A 122 -1.53 -6.85 8.33
CA ALA A 122 -0.33 -7.56 7.89
C ALA A 122 0.87 -7.31 8.82
N ALA A 123 1.07 -6.06 9.25
CA ALA A 123 2.10 -5.71 10.22
C ALA A 123 1.91 -6.37 11.60
N ARG A 124 0.66 -6.53 12.07
CA ARG A 124 0.39 -7.23 13.33
C ARG A 124 0.71 -8.72 13.22
N LEU A 125 0.34 -9.36 12.11
CA LEU A 125 0.70 -10.76 11.82
C LEU A 125 2.22 -10.93 11.78
N CYS A 126 2.91 -10.04 11.08
CA CYS A 126 4.38 -10.02 11.02
C CYS A 126 5.00 -9.91 12.41
N PHE A 127 4.57 -8.95 13.22
CA PHE A 127 5.14 -8.76 14.55
C PHE A 127 4.87 -9.94 15.48
N GLN A 128 3.65 -10.49 15.44
CA GLN A 128 3.31 -11.71 16.19
C GLN A 128 4.23 -12.88 15.80
N TRP A 129 4.47 -13.07 14.50
CA TRP A 129 5.40 -14.08 13.99
C TRP A 129 6.84 -13.82 14.47
N CYS A 130 7.30 -12.57 14.38
CA CYS A 130 8.65 -12.15 14.78
C CYS A 130 8.93 -12.43 16.26
N ARG A 131 7.94 -12.27 17.14
CA ARG A 131 8.07 -12.56 18.57
C ARG A 131 8.34 -14.02 18.90
N GLY A 132 8.07 -14.94 17.97
CA GLY A 132 8.37 -16.37 18.11
C GLY A 132 9.70 -16.79 17.48
N GLN A 133 10.43 -15.87 16.83
CA GLN A 133 11.68 -16.20 16.15
C GLN A 133 12.89 -16.15 17.08
N PRO A 134 13.96 -16.90 16.80
CA PRO A 134 15.17 -16.90 17.64
C PRO A 134 15.72 -15.50 17.94
N GLU A 135 15.68 -14.58 16.97
CA GLU A 135 16.16 -13.19 17.13
C GLU A 135 15.35 -12.38 18.15
N ALA A 136 14.15 -12.83 18.51
CA ALA A 136 13.34 -12.24 19.58
C ALA A 136 13.66 -12.83 20.97
N HIS A 137 14.75 -13.59 21.10
CA HIS A 137 15.20 -14.16 22.37
C HIS A 137 16.70 -13.87 22.60
N SER A 138 17.04 -13.57 23.84
CA SER A 138 18.43 -13.36 24.24
C SER A 138 19.21 -14.68 24.21
N GLU A 139 20.27 -14.77 23.41
CA GLU A 139 21.15 -15.95 23.37
C GLU A 139 21.75 -16.31 24.74
N LYS A 140 21.99 -15.31 25.59
CA LYS A 140 22.58 -15.50 26.93
C LYS A 140 21.60 -15.99 27.97
N THR A 141 20.31 -15.63 27.87
CA THR A 141 19.34 -15.82 28.95
C THR A 141 18.07 -16.56 28.54
N GLY A 142 17.84 -16.76 27.24
CA GLY A 142 16.60 -17.31 26.67
C GLY A 142 15.37 -16.40 26.80
N LYS A 143 15.49 -15.26 27.49
CA LYS A 143 14.38 -14.33 27.74
C LYS A 143 14.01 -13.58 26.46
N SER A 144 12.73 -13.23 26.36
CA SER A 144 12.17 -12.41 25.28
C SER A 144 12.93 -11.08 25.15
N ASP A 145 13.45 -10.81 23.96
CA ASP A 145 14.08 -9.56 23.54
C ASP A 145 13.16 -8.84 22.55
N LEU A 146 12.42 -7.87 23.07
CA LEU A 146 11.49 -7.08 22.28
C LEU A 146 12.20 -6.21 21.23
N ARG A 147 13.45 -5.78 21.47
CA ARG A 147 14.21 -4.98 20.50
C ARG A 147 14.58 -5.84 19.30
N GLY A 148 15.01 -7.08 19.54
CA GLY A 148 15.25 -8.07 18.50
C GLY A 148 14.01 -8.32 17.65
N ALA A 149 12.85 -8.50 18.29
CA ALA A 149 11.56 -8.67 17.61
C ALA A 149 11.19 -7.47 16.70
N TYR A 150 11.31 -6.23 17.19
CA TYR A 150 11.06 -5.03 16.37
C TYR A 150 12.06 -4.89 15.23
N GLY A 151 13.33 -5.23 15.47
CA GLY A 151 14.37 -5.23 14.45
C GLY A 151 14.06 -6.21 13.32
N LEU A 152 13.61 -7.43 13.65
CA LEU A 152 13.19 -8.43 12.67
C LEU A 152 11.91 -8.01 11.94
N HIS A 153 10.90 -7.55 12.68
CA HIS A 153 9.64 -7.05 12.12
C HIS A 153 9.84 -5.96 11.07
N GLY A 154 10.69 -4.99 11.37
CA GLY A 154 11.05 -3.94 10.42
C GLY A 154 11.77 -4.50 9.18
N ARG A 155 12.58 -5.55 9.28
CA ARG A 155 13.22 -6.17 8.09
C ARG A 155 12.21 -6.95 7.25
N GLU A 156 11.36 -7.74 7.91
CA GLU A 156 10.35 -8.58 7.27
C GLU A 156 9.32 -7.74 6.50
N MET A 157 8.77 -6.70 7.12
CA MET A 157 7.81 -5.80 6.47
C MET A 157 8.40 -5.10 5.25
N ILE A 158 9.64 -4.59 5.35
CA ILE A 158 10.31 -3.93 4.23
C ILE A 158 10.60 -4.91 3.10
N ALA A 159 11.05 -6.13 3.44
CA ALA A 159 11.27 -7.18 2.46
C ALA A 159 9.97 -7.56 1.73
N TRP A 160 8.84 -7.67 2.45
CA TRP A 160 7.53 -7.95 1.88
C TRP A 160 7.02 -6.84 0.95
N LEU A 161 7.08 -5.58 1.39
CA LEU A 161 6.67 -4.43 0.57
C LEU A 161 7.52 -4.29 -0.68
N THR A 162 8.84 -4.44 -0.56
CA THR A 162 9.78 -4.36 -1.67
C THR A 162 9.57 -5.53 -2.64
N HIS A 163 9.29 -6.73 -2.13
CA HIS A 163 9.03 -7.88 -2.98
C HIS A 163 7.75 -7.69 -3.82
N LEU A 164 6.68 -7.17 -3.23
CA LEU A 164 5.45 -6.82 -3.96
C LEU A 164 5.63 -5.69 -4.98
N GLN A 165 6.64 -4.83 -4.82
CA GLN A 165 7.04 -3.86 -5.85
C GLN A 165 7.51 -4.55 -7.14
N HIS A 166 8.10 -5.74 -7.03
CA HIS A 166 8.60 -6.52 -8.18
C HIS A 166 7.51 -7.22 -8.99
N ALA A 167 6.25 -7.21 -8.54
CA ALA A 167 5.11 -7.63 -9.37
C ALA A 167 4.82 -6.57 -10.46
N ARG A 168 5.74 -6.37 -11.41
CA ARG A 168 5.83 -5.19 -12.29
C ARG A 168 4.57 -4.89 -13.10
N GLY A 169 3.88 -5.91 -13.61
CA GLY A 169 2.65 -5.74 -14.41
C GLY A 169 1.37 -5.53 -13.59
N ARG A 170 1.44 -5.50 -12.25
CA ARG A 170 0.25 -5.50 -11.38
C ARG A 170 0.18 -4.23 -10.54
N ASN A 171 -1.00 -3.64 -10.42
CA ASN A 171 -1.24 -2.65 -9.38
C ASN A 171 -1.23 -3.36 -8.03
N VAL A 172 -0.57 -2.79 -7.02
CA VAL A 172 -0.62 -3.28 -5.64
C VAL A 172 -1.00 -2.13 -4.75
N ILE A 173 -2.12 -2.29 -4.05
CA ILE A 173 -2.73 -1.27 -3.22
C ILE A 173 -2.66 -1.74 -1.78
N PHE A 174 -2.09 -0.91 -0.91
CA PHE A 174 -2.06 -1.14 0.53
C PHE A 174 -2.99 -0.15 1.21
N VAL A 175 -4.06 -0.63 1.82
CA VAL A 175 -4.91 0.20 2.67
C VAL A 175 -4.34 0.22 4.08
N GLY A 176 -4.29 1.41 4.69
CA GLY A 176 -3.80 1.60 6.06
C GLY A 176 -4.56 2.67 6.83
N ILE A 177 -4.58 2.55 8.15
CA ILE A 177 -5.21 3.55 9.03
C ILE A 177 -4.25 4.71 9.27
N LEU A 178 -4.74 5.93 9.15
CA LEU A 178 -4.01 7.14 9.47
C LEU A 178 -4.55 7.74 10.78
N ASP A 179 -3.72 7.76 11.81
CA ASP A 179 -4.00 8.47 13.05
C ASP A 179 -3.69 9.96 12.87
N GLU A 180 -4.50 10.79 13.51
CA GLU A 180 -4.26 12.22 13.65
C GLU A 180 -4.08 12.53 15.13
N LYS A 181 -2.95 13.15 15.48
CA LYS A 181 -2.59 13.55 16.83
C LYS A 181 -2.24 15.04 16.82
N LEU A 182 -2.29 15.66 17.99
CA LEU A 182 -1.75 17.00 18.20
C LEU A 182 -0.36 16.84 18.82
N ASP A 183 0.61 17.57 18.30
CA ASP A 183 1.90 17.72 18.97
C ASP A 183 1.82 18.72 20.14
N ASP A 184 2.94 18.90 20.84
CA ASP A 184 3.06 19.82 21.98
C ASP A 184 2.77 21.30 21.62
N PHE A 185 2.74 21.62 20.33
CA PHE A 185 2.43 22.95 19.79
C PHE A 185 1.04 23.04 19.16
N ASN A 186 0.17 22.06 19.44
CA ASN A 186 -1.20 21.99 18.93
C ASN A 186 -1.28 21.91 17.39
N ARG A 187 -0.23 21.39 16.74
CA ARG A 187 -0.19 21.13 15.30
C ARG A 187 -0.62 19.71 15.02
N ARG A 188 -1.36 19.54 13.92
CA ARG A 188 -1.82 18.22 13.46
C ARG A 188 -0.62 17.43 12.95
N VAL A 189 -0.37 16.28 13.56
CA VAL A 189 0.63 15.30 13.13
C VAL A 189 -0.10 14.02 12.73
N PHE A 190 0.24 13.51 11.55
CA PHE A 190 -0.34 12.28 11.03
C PHE A 190 0.65 11.14 11.13
N SER A 191 0.17 9.99 11.61
CA SER A 191 0.99 8.78 11.73
C SER A 191 0.22 7.56 11.21
N LEU A 192 0.85 6.80 10.34
CA LEU A 192 0.32 5.52 9.90
C LEU A 192 0.29 4.53 11.08
N GLN A 193 -0.88 3.93 11.32
CA GLN A 193 -1.07 2.96 12.40
C GLN A 193 -0.51 1.60 11.98
N ILE A 194 0.80 1.42 12.13
CA ILE A 194 1.52 0.18 11.87
C ILE A 194 2.40 -0.14 13.09
N GLU A 195 2.54 -1.43 13.39
CA GLU A 195 3.45 -1.90 14.42
C GLU A 195 4.90 -1.53 14.07
N GLY A 196 5.64 -0.92 15.01
CA GLY A 196 6.98 -0.39 14.76
C GLY A 196 7.04 0.83 13.83
N SER A 197 8.17 1.57 13.87
CA SER A 197 8.32 2.83 13.12
C SER A 197 8.92 2.66 11.71
N LYS A 198 9.76 1.64 11.50
CA LYS A 198 10.55 1.47 10.28
C LYS A 198 9.68 1.41 9.02
N THR A 199 8.64 0.59 9.04
CA THR A 199 7.71 0.41 7.92
C THR A 199 7.06 1.73 7.53
N SER A 200 6.52 2.49 8.50
CA SER A 200 5.86 3.76 8.23
C SER A 200 6.82 4.82 7.65
N LEU A 201 8.08 4.81 8.08
CA LEU A 201 9.11 5.75 7.59
C LEU A 201 9.56 5.44 6.16
N GLU A 202 9.71 4.16 5.82
CA GLU A 202 10.26 3.74 4.53
C GLU A 202 9.19 3.50 3.45
N LEU A 203 7.92 3.27 3.85
CA LEU A 203 6.82 3.02 2.91
C LEU A 203 6.74 4.06 1.78
N PRO A 204 6.84 5.39 2.03
CA PRO A 204 6.85 6.38 0.96
C PRO A 204 8.03 6.26 -0.01
N GLY A 205 9.15 5.66 0.39
CA GLY A 205 10.27 5.37 -0.52
C GLY A 205 9.98 4.19 -1.46
N ILE A 206 9.22 3.21 -0.97
CA ILE A 206 8.96 1.92 -1.64
C ILE A 206 7.82 2.04 -2.67
N VAL A 207 6.68 2.60 -2.29
CA VAL A 207 5.52 2.72 -3.18
C VAL A 207 5.71 3.84 -4.20
N ASP A 208 4.91 3.89 -5.26
CA ASP A 208 4.90 5.02 -6.20
C ASP A 208 4.00 6.13 -5.68
N GLU A 209 2.84 5.76 -5.16
CA GLU A 209 1.80 6.68 -4.69
C GLU A 209 1.55 6.54 -3.19
N VAL A 210 1.45 7.67 -2.49
CA VAL A 210 0.88 7.75 -1.14
C VAL A 210 -0.31 8.68 -1.24
N LEU A 211 -1.50 8.16 -0.94
CA LEU A 211 -2.76 8.88 -1.14
C LEU A 211 -3.50 8.91 0.20
N THR A 212 -3.96 10.08 0.63
CA THR A 212 -4.79 10.18 1.82
C THR A 212 -6.25 10.41 1.43
N LEU A 213 -7.13 9.46 1.77
CA LEU A 213 -8.58 9.62 1.71
C LEU A 213 -9.04 10.47 2.90
N ALA A 214 -9.43 11.70 2.62
CA ALA A 214 -9.80 12.69 3.62
C ALA A 214 -11.18 13.31 3.35
N GLU A 215 -11.77 13.86 4.41
CA GLU A 215 -12.86 14.81 4.31
C GLU A 215 -12.27 16.20 4.05
N ILE A 216 -12.71 16.83 2.98
CA ILE A 216 -12.33 18.18 2.55
C ILE A 216 -13.59 19.03 2.57
N LYS A 217 -13.45 20.30 2.97
CA LYS A 217 -14.57 21.26 2.91
C LYS A 217 -14.48 22.05 1.62
N ASP A 218 -15.61 22.24 0.95
CA ASP A 218 -15.71 23.19 -0.16
C ASP A 218 -15.78 24.65 0.33
N GLN A 219 -15.81 25.60 -0.59
CA GLN A 219 -15.92 27.04 -0.26
C GLN A 219 -17.17 27.40 0.57
N GLY A 220 -18.25 26.62 0.47
CA GLY A 220 -19.46 26.76 1.28
C GLY A 220 -19.38 26.08 2.64
N GLY A 221 -18.26 25.43 2.96
CA GLY A 221 -18.06 24.66 4.19
C GLY A 221 -18.67 23.26 4.16
N GLN A 222 -19.24 22.82 3.03
CA GLN A 222 -19.82 21.48 2.89
C GLN A 222 -18.72 20.43 2.77
N PRO A 223 -18.76 19.36 3.57
CA PRO A 223 -17.76 18.31 3.51
C PRO A 223 -17.98 17.39 2.30
N PHE A 224 -16.89 17.00 1.64
CA PHE A 224 -16.85 15.96 0.61
C PHE A 224 -15.60 15.09 0.80
N ARG A 225 -15.59 13.88 0.24
CA ARG A 225 -14.44 12.98 0.29
C ARG A 225 -13.58 13.12 -0.95
N ALA A 226 -12.27 13.18 -0.77
CA ALA A 226 -11.30 13.19 -1.86
C ALA A 226 -10.01 12.45 -1.48
N LEU A 227 -9.26 12.05 -2.50
CA LEU A 227 -7.89 11.59 -2.37
C LEU A 227 -6.96 12.80 -2.46
N VAL A 228 -6.23 13.07 -1.39
CA VAL A 228 -5.13 14.04 -1.37
C VAL A 228 -3.89 13.36 -1.93
N CYS A 229 -3.39 13.85 -3.06
CA CYS A 229 -2.38 13.15 -3.86
C CYS A 229 -0.99 13.80 -3.81
N GLN A 230 -0.91 15.11 -3.56
CA GLN A 230 0.34 15.86 -3.63
C GLN A 230 0.95 16.13 -2.26
N THR A 231 2.28 15.99 -2.15
CA THR A 231 3.05 16.24 -0.92
C THR A 231 2.87 17.67 -0.41
N LEU A 232 2.84 18.64 -1.31
CA LEU A 232 2.58 20.05 -0.98
C LEU A 232 1.07 20.30 -0.94
N ASN A 233 0.41 19.79 0.10
CA ASN A 233 -1.02 20.03 0.34
C ASN A 233 -1.25 20.92 1.57
N PRO A 234 -2.29 21.77 1.56
CA PRO A 234 -2.54 22.74 2.64
C PRO A 234 -3.00 22.11 3.96
N TRP A 235 -3.34 20.81 3.97
CA TRP A 235 -3.88 20.13 5.15
C TRP A 235 -2.82 19.34 5.93
N GLY A 236 -1.59 19.24 5.41
CA GLY A 236 -0.50 18.48 6.01
C GLY A 236 -0.66 16.96 5.94
N TYR A 237 -1.57 16.45 5.11
CA TYR A 237 -1.75 15.00 4.95
C TYR A 237 -0.52 14.36 4.30
N PRO A 238 -0.13 13.14 4.70
CA PRO A 238 0.90 12.40 4.00
C PRO A 238 0.39 12.04 2.61
N ALA A 239 1.06 12.58 1.59
CA ALA A 239 0.70 12.36 0.21
C ALA A 239 1.94 12.45 -0.69
N LYS A 240 1.91 11.75 -1.81
CA LYS A 240 3.01 11.69 -2.78
C LYS A 240 2.50 11.12 -4.09
N ASP A 241 2.73 11.85 -5.16
CA ASP A 241 2.53 11.40 -6.54
C ASP A 241 3.89 11.31 -7.24
N ARG A 242 4.30 10.10 -7.62
CA ARG A 242 5.54 9.88 -8.37
C ARG A 242 5.30 9.96 -9.88
N SER A 243 4.07 9.79 -10.33
CA SER A 243 3.69 9.91 -11.74
C SER A 243 3.72 11.36 -12.24
N GLY A 244 3.47 12.33 -11.35
CA GLY A 244 3.36 13.75 -11.68
C GLY A 244 2.14 14.09 -12.52
N ARG A 245 1.10 13.24 -12.48
CA ARG A 245 -0.12 13.34 -13.30
C ARG A 245 -1.37 13.62 -12.49
N LEU A 246 -1.32 13.46 -11.17
CA LEU A 246 -2.47 13.64 -10.31
C LEU A 246 -2.63 15.10 -9.89
N ASP A 247 -3.88 15.55 -9.82
CA ASP A 247 -4.20 16.85 -9.24
C ASP A 247 -4.03 16.81 -7.71
N LEU A 248 -4.06 17.97 -7.05
CA LEU A 248 -3.97 18.05 -5.59
C LEU A 248 -5.02 17.15 -4.92
N LEU A 249 -6.23 17.19 -5.47
CA LEU A 249 -7.37 16.38 -5.06
C LEU A 249 -7.89 15.58 -6.25
N GLU A 250 -8.10 14.30 -6.03
CA GLU A 250 -8.74 13.40 -6.99
C GLU A 250 -10.02 12.81 -6.39
N PRO A 251 -11.07 12.57 -7.19
CA PRO A 251 -12.22 11.81 -6.72
C PRO A 251 -11.78 10.45 -6.16
N PRO A 252 -12.48 9.89 -5.16
CA PRO A 252 -12.18 8.58 -4.58
C PRO A 252 -12.57 7.44 -5.52
N ASP A 253 -11.93 7.36 -6.69
CA ASP A 253 -12.14 6.37 -7.75
C ASP A 253 -10.79 5.85 -8.26
N LEU A 254 -10.43 4.64 -7.84
CA LEU A 254 -9.13 4.05 -8.13
C LEU A 254 -8.97 3.61 -9.59
N GLY A 255 -10.07 3.21 -10.24
CA GLY A 255 -10.04 2.87 -11.66
C GLY A 255 -9.63 4.08 -12.51
N ARG A 256 -10.28 5.23 -12.26
CA ARG A 256 -9.96 6.50 -12.93
C ARG A 256 -8.58 7.01 -12.55
N LEU A 257 -8.26 6.99 -11.25
CA LEU A 257 -6.97 7.44 -10.74
C LEU A 257 -5.82 6.70 -11.44
N PHE A 258 -5.88 5.37 -11.51
CA PHE A 258 -4.80 4.58 -12.11
C PHE A 258 -4.77 4.68 -13.64
N ALA A 259 -5.90 4.93 -14.30
CA ALA A 259 -5.91 5.29 -15.73
C ALA A 259 -5.22 6.64 -15.97
N LYS A 260 -5.45 7.64 -15.11
CA LYS A 260 -4.78 8.94 -15.16
C LYS A 260 -3.27 8.79 -14.95
N ILE A 261 -2.84 8.03 -13.94
CA ILE A 261 -1.43 7.73 -13.67
C ILE A 261 -0.76 7.04 -14.86
N ARG A 262 -1.45 6.19 -15.62
CA ARG A 262 -0.91 5.55 -16.83
C ARG A 262 -0.92 6.45 -18.06
N GLY A 263 -1.62 7.58 -18.03
CA GLY A 263 -1.75 8.47 -19.17
C GLY A 263 -2.74 7.95 -20.23
N THR A 264 -3.69 7.11 -19.82
CA THR A 264 -4.69 6.48 -20.71
C THR A 264 -6.10 7.10 -20.57
N ALA A 265 -6.24 8.32 -20.02
CA ALA A 265 -7.53 9.04 -19.95
C ALA A 265 -7.81 9.80 -21.28
N ALA A 266 -9.04 9.96 -21.83
CA ALA A 266 -10.38 10.16 -21.22
C ALA A 266 -11.57 9.66 -22.12
N PRO A 267 -12.85 9.66 -21.65
CA PRO A 267 -13.68 10.87 -21.59
C PRO A 267 -14.34 11.20 -20.23
N GLU A 268 -14.85 12.44 -20.19
CA GLU A 268 -15.51 13.23 -19.14
C GLU A 268 -16.74 12.58 -18.47
N ALA A 269 -17.21 13.23 -17.38
CA ALA A 269 -18.38 12.95 -16.53
C ALA A 269 -18.16 12.13 -15.25
N ALA A 270 -17.08 12.39 -14.50
CA ALA A 270 -17.25 12.47 -13.04
C ALA A 270 -17.52 13.94 -12.71
N PRO A 271 -18.43 14.26 -11.79
CA PRO A 271 -18.57 15.64 -11.35
C PRO A 271 -17.21 16.13 -10.87
N ALA A 272 -16.80 17.31 -11.36
CA ALA A 272 -15.64 17.99 -10.84
C ALA A 272 -15.77 18.06 -9.31
N LEU A 273 -14.68 17.78 -8.59
CA LEU A 273 -14.69 17.99 -7.15
C LEU A 273 -15.05 19.46 -6.87
N PRO A 274 -15.85 19.72 -5.82
CA PRO A 274 -16.08 21.09 -5.38
C PRO A 274 -14.75 21.80 -5.11
N ALA A 275 -14.68 23.10 -5.40
CA ALA A 275 -13.50 23.89 -5.09
C ALA A 275 -13.24 23.85 -3.57
N PRO A 276 -12.06 23.39 -3.12
CA PRO A 276 -11.79 23.25 -1.70
C PRO A 276 -11.63 24.62 -1.04
N LEU A 277 -12.07 24.72 0.22
CA LEU A 277 -11.73 25.83 1.08
C LEU A 277 -10.23 25.75 1.41
N MET A 278 -9.45 26.68 0.86
CA MET A 278 -8.05 26.83 1.19
C MET A 278 -7.93 27.78 2.39
N THR A 279 -7.67 27.24 3.58
CA THR A 279 -7.25 28.06 4.72
C THR A 279 -5.80 28.46 4.50
N ALA A 280 -5.54 29.74 4.27
CA ALA A 280 -4.17 30.26 4.21
C ALA A 280 -3.43 29.87 5.50
N ALA A 281 -2.22 29.32 5.37
CA ALA A 281 -1.33 29.20 6.51
C ALA A 281 -1.13 30.61 7.06
N THR A 282 -1.58 30.86 8.29
CA THR A 282 -1.27 32.11 8.98
C THR A 282 0.23 32.12 9.22
N ASP A 283 0.97 32.79 8.34
CA ASP A 283 2.32 33.25 8.62
C ASP A 283 2.20 34.21 9.80
N THR A 284 2.42 33.71 11.01
CA THR A 284 2.66 34.57 12.17
C THR A 284 4.02 35.22 11.93
N PRO A 285 4.11 36.54 11.72
CA PRO A 285 5.40 37.17 11.56
C PRO A 285 6.17 37.04 12.88
N THR A 286 7.34 36.38 12.83
CA THR A 286 8.32 36.43 13.90
C THR A 286 8.75 37.88 14.08
N THR A 287 8.26 38.51 15.16
CA THR A 287 8.85 39.71 15.76
C THR A 287 9.91 39.31 16.77
#